data_AF-A0A1F4C463-F1
#
_entry.id   AF-A0A1F4C463-F1
#
_cell.length_a   1.000
_cell.length_b   1.000
_cell.length_c   1.000
_cell.angle_alpha   90.00
_cell.angle_beta   90.00
_cell.angle_gamma   90.00
#
_symmetry.space_group_name_H-M   'P 1'
#
loop_
_entity.id
_entity.type
_entity.pdbx_description
1 polymer ?
#
loop_
_entity_poly.entity_id
_entity_poly.type
_entity_poly.pdbx_seq_one_letter_code
_entity_poly.pdbx_strand_id
1 'polypeptide(L)'
;MSPQIVEFTTDKRFVRRARELKTIEAMVRLYCRGHDHSGGPPLCTDCAALLDYAARRLERCVFGDAKPTCTNCTVHCYSADMREQIRIVMQWAGPRMALHHPILSIFHMFDGRRPAPMLPVKQEQHPE
;
A
#
# COMPACT_ATOMS: atom_id res chain seq x y z
N MET A 1 15.48 -12.97 14.63
CA MET A 1 15.55 -12.80 13.16
C MET A 1 16.34 -11.53 12.91
N SER A 2 17.47 -11.60 12.22
CA SER A 2 18.30 -10.42 11.92
C SER A 2 17.51 -9.41 11.07
N PRO A 3 17.60 -8.10 11.34
CA PRO A 3 16.90 -7.10 10.55
C PRO A 3 17.42 -7.12 9.12
N GLN A 4 16.51 -7.28 8.16
CA GLN A 4 16.86 -7.10 6.74
C GLN A 4 17.02 -5.60 6.48
N ILE A 5 18.27 -5.18 6.28
CA ILE A 5 18.59 -3.82 5.83
C ILE A 5 18.45 -3.82 4.31
N VAL A 6 17.58 -2.96 3.80
CA VAL A 6 17.33 -2.83 2.36
C VAL A 6 18.06 -1.60 1.88
N GLU A 7 18.98 -1.73 0.93
CA GLU A 7 19.62 -0.58 0.29
C GLU A 7 18.57 0.31 -0.40
N PHE A 8 18.85 1.60 -0.55
CA PHE A 8 18.01 2.55 -1.31
C PHE A 8 17.96 2.25 -2.82
N THR A 9 18.20 1.00 -3.24
CA THR A 9 18.08 0.54 -4.62
C THR A 9 16.62 0.22 -4.91
N THR A 10 16.05 1.01 -5.81
CA THR A 10 14.70 0.75 -6.34
C THR A 10 14.82 -0.34 -7.40
N ASP A 11 14.82 -1.61 -7.01
CA ASP A 11 14.72 -2.70 -7.99
C ASP A 11 13.41 -2.53 -8.79
N LYS A 12 13.52 -2.64 -10.11
CA LYS A 12 12.42 -2.55 -11.09
C LYS A 12 11.69 -3.88 -11.24
N ARG A 13 12.11 -4.96 -10.58
CA ARG A 13 11.26 -6.14 -10.42
C ARG A 13 10.16 -5.79 -9.41
N PHE A 14 8.90 -5.98 -9.82
CA PHE A 14 7.72 -5.35 -9.20
C PHE A 14 6.72 -6.37 -8.62
N VAL A 15 7.12 -7.61 -8.34
CA VAL A 15 6.15 -8.68 -8.06
C VAL A 15 5.35 -8.39 -6.80
N ARG A 16 5.99 -7.83 -5.75
CA ARG A 16 5.29 -7.53 -4.50
C ARG A 16 4.46 -6.26 -4.59
N ARG A 17 4.99 -5.21 -5.22
CA ARG A 17 4.26 -3.95 -5.42
C ARG A 17 3.02 -4.12 -6.29
N ALA A 18 3.10 -4.97 -7.33
CA ALA A 18 1.96 -5.29 -8.18
C ALA A 18 0.83 -5.98 -7.39
N ARG A 19 1.16 -6.83 -6.40
CA ARG A 19 0.17 -7.45 -5.51
C ARG A 19 -0.46 -6.43 -4.56
N GLU A 20 0.32 -5.50 -4.02
CA GLU A 20 -0.21 -4.42 -3.20
C GLU A 20 -1.14 -3.51 -4.00
N LEU A 21 -0.77 -3.13 -5.22
CA LEU A 21 -1.62 -2.31 -6.09
C LEU A 21 -2.95 -3.03 -6.37
N LYS A 22 -2.90 -4.31 -6.74
CA LYS A 22 -4.11 -5.13 -6.94
C LYS A 22 -4.97 -5.21 -5.68
N THR A 23 -4.35 -5.28 -4.50
CA THR A 23 -5.07 -5.32 -3.22
C THR A 23 -5.78 -4.00 -2.96
N ILE A 24 -5.08 -2.88 -3.11
CA ILE A 24 -5.65 -1.53 -2.96
C ILE A 24 -6.77 -1.31 -3.97
N GLU A 25 -6.55 -1.68 -5.23
CA GLU A 25 -7.56 -1.59 -6.29
C GLU A 25 -8.83 -2.37 -5.93
N ALA A 26 -8.68 -3.61 -5.45
CA ALA A 26 -9.82 -4.42 -5.00
C ALA A 26 -10.55 -3.76 -3.81
N MET A 27 -9.82 -3.25 -2.83
CA MET A 27 -10.39 -2.55 -1.68
C MET A 27 -11.15 -1.28 -2.07
N VAL A 28 -10.57 -0.44 -2.94
CA VAL A 28 -11.18 0.80 -3.43
C VAL A 28 -12.44 0.49 -4.26
N ARG A 29 -12.40 -0.51 -5.14
CA ARG A 29 -13.57 -0.95 -5.91
C ARG A 29 -14.69 -1.49 -5.02
N LEU A 30 -14.34 -2.24 -3.98
CA LEU A 30 -15.31 -2.75 -3.02
C LEU A 30 -15.94 -1.61 -2.21
N TYR A 31 -15.13 -0.67 -1.75
CA TYR A 31 -15.56 0.52 -1.02
C TYR A 31 -16.51 1.40 -1.83
N CYS A 32 -16.13 1.70 -3.07
CA CYS A 32 -16.92 2.51 -3.99
C CYS A 32 -18.30 1.88 -4.25
N ARG A 33 -18.36 0.56 -4.44
CA ARG A 33 -19.63 -0.17 -4.64
C ARG A 33 -20.48 -0.22 -3.38
N GLY A 34 -19.88 -0.35 -2.20
CA GLY A 34 -20.61 -0.46 -0.94
C GLY A 34 -21.21 0.83 -0.41
N HIS A 35 -20.74 1.99 -0.88
CA HIS A 35 -21.27 3.31 -0.50
C HIS A 35 -22.19 3.92 -1.56
N ASP A 36 -22.56 3.13 -2.57
CA ASP A 36 -23.48 3.52 -3.62
C ASP A 36 -23.09 4.84 -4.32
N HIS A 37 -21.78 5.07 -4.47
CA HIS A 37 -21.24 6.22 -5.19
C HIS A 37 -21.66 6.16 -6.65
N SER A 38 -22.76 6.84 -6.96
CA SER A 38 -23.38 6.90 -8.28
C SER A 38 -22.54 7.82 -9.17
N GLY A 39 -21.45 7.30 -9.75
CA GLY A 39 -20.46 8.10 -10.49
C GLY A 39 -19.88 7.45 -11.76
N GLY A 40 -20.34 6.26 -12.13
CA GLY A 40 -19.95 5.58 -13.37
C GLY A 40 -18.83 4.53 -13.23
N PRO A 41 -18.78 3.55 -14.16
CA PRO A 41 -17.83 2.43 -14.08
C PRO A 41 -16.42 2.78 -14.58
N PRO A 42 -15.35 2.20 -14.00
CA PRO A 42 -15.37 1.21 -12.91
C PRO A 42 -15.31 1.80 -11.48
N LEU A 43 -15.15 3.13 -11.30
CA LEU A 43 -15.03 3.84 -10.02
C LEU A 43 -15.59 5.27 -10.13
N CYS A 44 -16.10 5.85 -9.03
CA CYS A 44 -16.38 7.28 -8.98
C CYS A 44 -15.08 8.12 -8.99
N THR A 45 -15.21 9.42 -9.26
CA THR A 45 -14.07 10.36 -9.39
C THR A 45 -13.13 10.34 -8.19
N ASP A 46 -13.66 10.34 -6.96
CA ASP A 46 -12.84 10.36 -5.74
C ASP A 46 -12.08 9.04 -5.54
N CYS A 47 -12.76 7.91 -5.76
CA CYS A 47 -12.13 6.59 -5.67
C CYS A 47 -11.08 6.39 -6.76
N ALA A 48 -11.31 6.89 -7.97
CA ALA A 48 -10.33 6.89 -9.06
C ALA A 48 -9.09 7.73 -8.70
N ALA A 49 -9.30 8.95 -8.19
CA ALA A 49 -8.21 9.83 -7.76
C ALA A 49 -7.35 9.20 -6.65
N LEU A 50 -7.99 8.54 -5.67
CA LEU A 50 -7.30 7.82 -4.60
C LEU A 50 -6.46 6.66 -5.14
N LEU A 51 -7.02 5.87 -6.08
CA LEU A 51 -6.32 4.74 -6.68
C LEU A 51 -5.10 5.20 -7.52
N ASP A 52 -5.27 6.24 -8.33
CA ASP A 52 -4.18 6.83 -9.12
C ASP A 52 -3.07 7.41 -8.23
N TYR A 53 -3.46 8.04 -7.12
CA TYR A 53 -2.49 8.51 -6.13
C TYR A 53 -1.70 7.33 -5.53
N ALA A 54 -2.38 6.26 -5.13
CA ALA A 54 -1.74 5.06 -4.58
C ALA A 54 -0.76 4.41 -5.59
N ALA A 55 -1.17 4.28 -6.85
CA ALA A 55 -0.36 3.71 -7.92
C ALA A 55 0.95 4.49 -8.10
N ARG A 56 0.88 5.82 -8.24
CA ARG A 56 2.05 6.70 -8.39
C ARG A 56 3.03 6.63 -7.21
N ARG A 57 2.54 6.38 -6.00
CA ARG A 57 3.37 6.22 -4.80
C ARG A 57 4.03 4.84 -4.74
N LEU A 58 3.34 3.80 -5.18
CA LEU A 58 3.91 2.45 -5.27
C LEU A 58 5.01 2.34 -6.33
N GLU A 59 4.85 3.00 -7.47
CA GLU A 59 5.88 3.07 -8.53
C GLU A 59 7.20 3.64 -8.01
N ARG A 60 7.12 4.67 -7.15
CA ARG A 60 8.28 5.38 -6.58
C ARG A 60 8.66 4.92 -5.18
N CYS A 61 8.21 3.74 -4.76
CA CYS A 61 8.49 3.24 -3.42
C CYS A 61 9.99 2.94 -3.23
N VAL A 62 10.58 3.56 -2.20
CA VAL A 62 11.99 3.40 -1.82
C VAL A 62 12.35 1.97 -1.44
N PHE A 63 11.38 1.17 -0.98
CA PHE A 63 11.62 -0.18 -0.48
C PHE A 63 11.66 -1.26 -1.56
N GLY A 64 11.47 -0.95 -2.84
CA GLY A 64 11.62 -2.03 -3.81
C GLY A 64 10.50 -3.09 -3.72
N ASP A 65 10.87 -4.32 -4.05
CA ASP A 65 10.11 -5.53 -3.74
C ASP A 65 10.16 -5.90 -2.24
N ALA A 66 11.05 -5.28 -1.46
CA ALA A 66 11.09 -5.47 -0.01
C ALA A 66 10.03 -4.65 0.73
N LYS A 67 9.21 -3.86 0.01
CA LYS A 67 8.14 -3.03 0.58
C LYS A 67 7.30 -3.82 1.60
N PRO A 68 7.22 -3.37 2.86
CA PRO A 68 6.29 -3.95 3.83
C PRO A 68 4.87 -3.49 3.53
N THR A 69 3.89 -4.14 4.15
CA THR A 69 2.50 -3.69 4.05
C THR A 69 2.37 -2.21 4.47
N CYS A 70 1.36 -1.52 3.93
CA CYS A 70 1.14 -0.10 4.21
C CYS A 70 1.07 0.22 5.71
N THR A 71 0.48 -0.67 6.51
CA THR A 71 0.40 -0.54 7.98
C THR A 71 1.77 -0.61 8.67
N ASN A 72 2.69 -1.41 8.16
CA ASN A 72 4.03 -1.59 8.72
C ASN A 72 5.08 -0.68 8.05
N CYS A 73 4.67 0.15 7.11
CA CYS A 73 5.57 1.00 6.35
C CYS A 73 6.17 2.10 7.24
N THR A 74 7.49 2.13 7.36
CA THR A 74 8.22 3.09 8.21
C THR A 74 8.42 4.46 7.56
N VAL A 75 8.03 4.64 6.29
CA VAL A 75 8.10 5.93 5.59
C VAL A 75 6.74 6.59 5.40
N HIS A 76 6.70 7.90 5.60
CA HIS A 76 5.55 8.74 5.32
C HIS A 76 5.47 9.09 3.83
N CYS A 77 4.86 8.22 3.03
CA CYS A 77 4.71 8.41 1.58
C CYS A 77 3.38 9.05 1.15
N TYR A 78 2.36 9.01 2.01
CA TYR A 78 1.04 9.62 1.76
C TYR A 78 0.93 10.98 2.44
N SER A 79 0.29 11.94 1.76
CA SER A 79 -0.18 13.19 2.38
C SER A 79 -1.22 12.86 3.46
N ALA A 80 -1.43 13.78 4.39
CA ALA A 80 -2.38 13.59 5.50
C ALA A 80 -3.79 13.21 5.00
N ASP A 81 -4.32 13.99 4.04
CA ASP A 81 -5.68 13.77 3.50
C ASP A 81 -5.82 12.41 2.79
N MET A 82 -4.87 12.09 1.91
CA MET A 82 -4.88 10.81 1.18
C MET A 82 -4.67 9.62 2.12
N ARG A 83 -3.90 9.80 3.20
CA ARG A 83 -3.68 8.78 4.22
C ARG A 83 -4.97 8.49 4.97
N GLU A 84 -5.74 9.52 5.30
CA GLU A 84 -7.03 9.33 5.97
C GLU A 84 -8.03 8.63 5.05
N GLN A 85 -8.12 9.06 3.79
CA GLN A 85 -9.00 8.42 2.80
C GLN A 85 -8.66 6.93 2.62
N ILE A 86 -7.39 6.57 2.43
CA ILE A 86 -7.02 5.16 2.26
C ILE A 86 -7.23 4.36 3.55
N ARG A 87 -7.06 4.97 4.73
CA ARG A 87 -7.33 4.33 6.02
C ARG A 87 -8.82 3.97 6.15
N ILE A 88 -9.72 4.88 5.79
CA ILE A 88 -11.17 4.64 5.78
C ILE A 88 -11.50 3.47 4.84
N VAL A 89 -10.95 3.48 3.62
CA VAL A 89 -11.12 2.39 2.65
C VAL A 89 -10.61 1.07 3.20
N MET A 90 -9.38 1.03 3.74
CA MET A 90 -8.78 -0.19 4.30
C MET A 90 -9.57 -0.74 5.49
N GLN A 91 -10.04 0.13 6.39
CA GLN A 91 -10.83 -0.26 7.56
C GLN A 91 -12.18 -0.85 7.17
N TRP A 92 -12.84 -0.28 6.16
CA TRP A 92 -14.14 -0.76 5.71
C TRP A 92 -14.02 -2.00 4.81
N ALA A 93 -13.08 -1.99 3.86
CA ALA A 93 -12.91 -3.07 2.89
C ALA A 93 -12.15 -4.28 3.46
N GLY A 94 -11.21 -4.08 4.39
CA GLY A 94 -10.39 -5.12 5.00
C GLY A 94 -11.16 -6.37 5.47
N PRO A 95 -12.16 -6.25 6.36
CA PRO A 95 -12.94 -7.42 6.81
C PRO A 95 -13.80 -8.04 5.69
N ARG A 96 -14.16 -7.24 4.66
CA ARG A 96 -15.00 -7.68 3.54
C ARG A 96 -14.21 -8.32 2.40
N MET A 97 -12.91 -8.04 2.31
CA MET A 97 -12.01 -8.65 1.34
C MET A 97 -11.98 -10.17 1.46
N ALA A 98 -12.11 -10.73 2.68
CA ALA A 98 -12.14 -12.18 2.89
C ALA A 98 -13.33 -12.86 2.20
N LEU A 99 -14.45 -12.15 2.03
CA LEU A 99 -15.67 -12.66 1.40
C LEU A 99 -15.60 -12.61 -0.13
N HIS A 100 -14.96 -11.59 -0.69
CA HIS A 100 -14.90 -11.38 -2.15
C HIS A 100 -13.61 -11.91 -2.79
N HIS A 101 -12.50 -11.86 -2.05
CA HIS A 101 -11.15 -12.18 -2.51
C HIS A 101 -10.39 -12.96 -1.43
N PRO A 102 -10.80 -14.21 -1.12
CA PRO A 102 -10.27 -14.97 0.01
C PRO A 102 -8.76 -15.22 -0.12
N ILE A 103 -8.28 -15.58 -1.32
CA ILE A 103 -6.85 -15.86 -1.57
C ILE A 103 -5.99 -14.59 -1.35
N LEU A 104 -6.44 -13.45 -1.90
CA LEU A 104 -5.76 -12.16 -1.78
C LEU A 104 -5.74 -11.65 -0.33
N SER A 105 -6.83 -11.86 0.40
CA SER A 105 -6.94 -11.50 1.82
C SER A 105 -6.00 -12.31 2.70
N ILE A 106 -5.89 -13.61 2.42
CA ILE A 106 -4.97 -14.50 3.12
C ILE A 106 -3.52 -14.03 2.89
N PHE A 107 -3.12 -13.78 1.64
CA PHE A 107 -1.78 -13.25 1.34
C PHE A 107 -1.52 -11.90 2.03
N HIS A 108 -2.48 -10.96 1.97
CA HIS A 108 -2.34 -9.65 2.59
C HIS A 108 -2.22 -9.73 4.13
N MET A 109 -3.01 -10.60 4.77
CA MET A 109 -2.96 -10.83 6.20
C MET A 109 -1.63 -11.48 6.64
N PHE A 110 -1.11 -12.44 5.87
CA PHE A 110 0.21 -13.03 6.14
C PHE A 110 1.35 -12.04 5.88
N ASP A 111 1.25 -11.20 4.85
CA ASP A 111 2.21 -10.13 4.59
C ASP A 111 2.22 -9.09 5.73
N GLY A 112 1.08 -8.83 6.37
CA GLY A 112 0.97 -7.94 7.53
C GLY A 112 1.69 -8.44 8.78
N ARG A 113 1.97 -9.74 8.89
CA ARG A 113 2.77 -10.32 9.98
C ARG A 113 4.28 -10.19 9.77
N ARG A 114 4.72 -9.76 8.59
CA ARG A 114 6.15 -9.59 8.29
C ARG A 114 6.65 -8.26 8.88
N PRO A 115 7.77 -8.27 9.62
CA PRO A 115 8.35 -7.04 10.15
C PRO A 115 8.79 -6.12 9.00
N ALA A 116 8.72 -4.82 9.24
CA ALA A 116 9.20 -3.84 8.28
C ALA A 116 10.72 -3.98 8.09
N PRO A 117 11.24 -3.94 6.85
CA PRO A 117 12.66 -3.80 6.64
C PRO A 117 13.15 -2.45 7.21
N MET A 118 14.39 -2.44 7.68
CA MET A 118 15.01 -1.20 8.14
C MET A 118 15.64 -0.48 6.95
N LEU A 119 15.45 0.84 6.90
CA LEU A 119 16.21 1.69 5.99
C LEU A 119 17.63 1.88 6.54
N PRO A 120 18.66 2.03 5.68
CA PRO A 120 20.00 2.38 6.12
C PRO A 120 19.94 3.73 6.83
N VAL A 121 20.63 3.84 7.97
CA VAL A 121 20.80 5.13 8.65
C VAL A 121 21.53 6.05 7.67
N LYS A 122 20.97 7.23 7.40
CA LYS A 122 21.66 8.27 6.64
C LYS A 122 22.93 8.60 7.44
N GLN A 123 24.11 8.28 6.90
CA GLN A 123 25.37 8.66 7.56
C GLN A 123 25.35 10.18 7.70
N GLU A 124 25.25 10.67 8.94
CA GLU A 124 25.42 12.08 9.25
C GLU A 124 26.86 12.43 8.88
N GLN A 125 27.02 13.21 7.81
CA GLN A 125 28.30 13.82 7.49
C GLN A 125 28.65 14.72 8.67
N HIS A 126 29.61 14.28 9.48
CA HIS A 126 30.23 15.11 10.51
C HIS A 126 30.92 16.27 9.76
N PRO A 127 30.50 17.53 9.95
CA PRO A 127 31.30 18.65 9.50
C PRO A 127 32.48 18.76 10.47
N GLU A 128 33.70 18.54 9.97
CA GLU A 128 34.94 18.96 10.64
C GLU A 128 35.05 20.49 10.62
#